data_AF-A0A254SC35-F1
#
_entry.id   AF-A0A254SC35-F1
#
_cell.length_a   1.000
_cell.length_b   1.000
_cell.length_c   1.000
_cell.angle_alpha   90.00
_cell.angle_beta   90.00
_cell.angle_gamma   90.00
#
_symmetry.space_group_name_H-M   'P 1'
#
loop_
_entity.id
_entity.type
_entity.pdbx_description
1 polymer ?
#
loop_
_entity_poly.entity_id
_entity_poly.type
_entity_poly.pdbx_seq_one_letter_code
_entity_poly.pdbx_strand_id
1 'polypeptide(L)'
;MLDEVWHRLCAVAILTVSVVSHNYAAEFKDYRDGRVYRGIPSGSLNWFKQSLKYSKTSYFTDENGIPFYRSDSWQASCPEGTLLPDETDWDELIEEKFSGPDKVQSMNDFVGHSALGFYKFEFDEVVNARKGFAYFAVRGPANHAIRLETKRGTTKYVDIEEADAIQIRCVFARDQFAEKNISPKDMIFTDKRDNKKYKVDVRGGKIWMMKNLAFSVTSEKQCYVEDKTYCEKFGRYYTYDDALKACPSGWHLPDDGEWRDFQKDRATLDWDNLGQGGCQDWDNFCDGMNSGHYWSKTSIQANTARSWEFNRADKDIERTDASVYKGLYVRCVAD
;
A
#
# COMPACT_ATOMS: atom_id res chain seq x y z
N MET A 1 -50.48 45.47 19.52
CA MET A 1 -49.84 45.73 18.24
C MET A 1 -48.35 45.50 18.43
N LEU A 2 -47.83 44.40 17.87
CA LEU A 2 -46.48 44.20 17.30
C LEU A 2 -45.29 44.36 18.29
N ASP A 3 -44.37 43.41 18.49
CA ASP A 3 -43.68 42.57 17.51
C ASP A 3 -43.27 41.19 18.08
N GLU A 4 -43.50 40.14 17.30
CA GLU A 4 -42.92 38.80 17.48
C GLU A 4 -41.57 38.71 16.77
N VAL A 5 -40.52 38.35 17.51
CA VAL A 5 -39.19 38.09 16.96
C VAL A 5 -39.17 36.68 16.35
N TRP A 6 -39.19 36.61 15.02
CA TRP A 6 -38.93 35.40 14.24
C TRP A 6 -37.43 35.08 14.23
N HIS A 7 -37.01 33.99 14.90
CA HIS A 7 -35.70 33.38 14.66
C HIS A 7 -35.80 32.38 13.51
N ARG A 8 -35.27 32.75 12.34
CA ARG A 8 -34.98 31.82 11.25
C ARG A 8 -33.70 31.04 11.57
N LEU A 9 -33.84 29.81 12.03
CA LEU A 9 -32.76 28.83 12.03
C LEU A 9 -32.42 28.48 10.57
N CYS A 10 -31.33 29.04 10.04
CA CYS A 10 -30.69 28.52 8.83
C CYS A 10 -30.04 27.18 9.19
N ALA A 11 -30.71 26.08 8.86
CA ALA A 11 -30.08 24.77 8.83
C ALA A 11 -29.03 24.77 7.72
N VAL A 12 -27.76 24.93 8.10
CA VAL A 12 -26.63 24.64 7.23
C VAL A 12 -26.66 23.13 7.00
N ALA A 13 -27.16 22.72 5.83
CA ALA A 13 -27.01 21.36 5.36
C ALA A 13 -25.52 21.13 5.12
N ILE A 14 -24.84 20.54 6.12
CA ILE A 14 -23.52 19.97 5.95
C ILE A 14 -23.71 18.78 5.01
N LEU A 15 -23.59 19.03 3.71
CA LEU A 15 -23.33 18.00 2.72
C LEU A 15 -21.99 17.40 3.08
N THR A 16 -22.00 16.36 3.91
CA THR A 16 -20.89 15.43 3.98
C THR A 16 -20.79 14.82 2.59
N VAL A 17 -19.88 15.35 1.78
CA VAL A 17 -19.37 14.62 0.63
C VAL A 17 -18.66 13.42 1.24
N SER A 18 -19.40 12.34 1.44
CA SER A 18 -18.83 11.02 1.64
C SER A 18 -17.90 10.82 0.46
N VAL A 19 -16.59 10.97 0.70
CA VAL A 19 -15.59 10.53 -0.25
C VAL A 19 -15.91 9.06 -0.44
N VAL A 20 -16.53 8.73 -1.58
CA VAL A 20 -16.71 7.36 -2.00
C VAL A 20 -15.30 6.87 -2.24
N SER A 21 -14.68 6.33 -1.19
CA SER A 21 -13.56 5.42 -1.31
C SER A 21 -14.10 4.31 -2.18
N HIS A 22 -13.83 4.41 -3.48
CA HIS A 22 -13.95 3.27 -4.36
C HIS A 22 -12.97 2.27 -3.78
N ASN A 23 -13.49 1.32 -3.01
CA ASN A 23 -12.80 0.09 -2.68
C ASN A 23 -12.57 -0.59 -4.02
N TYR A 24 -11.45 -0.25 -4.68
CA TYR A 24 -10.84 -1.02 -5.74
C TYR A 24 -10.34 -2.34 -5.13
N ALA A 25 -11.24 -3.13 -4.54
CA ALA A 25 -10.90 -4.50 -4.21
C ALA A 25 -10.56 -5.15 -5.55
N ALA A 26 -9.29 -5.46 -5.76
CA ALA A 26 -8.83 -6.08 -7.00
C ALA A 26 -9.70 -7.32 -7.27
N GLU A 27 -10.18 -7.52 -8.48
CA GLU A 27 -11.01 -8.67 -8.82
C GLU A 27 -10.30 -9.53 -9.85
N PHE A 28 -10.35 -10.85 -9.65
CA PHE A 28 -9.81 -11.85 -10.56
C PHE A 28 -10.94 -12.71 -11.12
N LYS A 29 -11.08 -12.77 -12.44
CA LYS A 29 -12.07 -13.62 -13.12
C LYS A 29 -11.43 -14.94 -13.54
N ASP A 30 -11.89 -16.05 -12.98
CA ASP A 30 -11.54 -17.38 -13.45
C ASP A 30 -12.37 -17.72 -14.70
N TYR A 31 -11.71 -17.76 -15.86
CA TYR A 31 -12.39 -18.02 -17.14
C TYR A 31 -12.84 -19.47 -17.31
N ARG A 32 -12.37 -20.40 -16.45
CA ARG A 32 -12.71 -21.82 -16.54
C ARG A 32 -14.13 -22.10 -16.06
N ASP A 33 -14.64 -21.28 -15.12
CA ASP A 33 -15.99 -21.41 -14.55
C ASP A 33 -16.76 -20.08 -14.44
N GLY A 34 -16.16 -18.96 -14.86
CA GLY A 34 -16.77 -17.63 -14.86
C GLY A 34 -16.83 -16.96 -13.48
N ARG A 35 -16.28 -17.57 -12.42
CA ARG A 35 -16.31 -17.00 -11.08
C ARG A 35 -15.40 -15.79 -10.97
N VAL A 36 -15.81 -14.83 -10.16
CA VAL A 36 -15.01 -13.65 -9.83
C VAL A 36 -14.61 -13.73 -8.36
N TYR A 37 -13.32 -13.69 -8.10
CA TYR A 37 -12.71 -13.68 -6.78
C TYR A 37 -12.26 -12.26 -6.46
N ARG A 38 -12.71 -11.70 -5.33
CA ARG A 38 -12.16 -10.46 -4.80
C ARG A 38 -10.82 -10.72 -4.13
N GLY A 39 -9.89 -9.78 -4.27
CA GLY A 39 -8.56 -9.77 -3.70
C GLY A 39 -8.53 -9.03 -2.35
N ILE A 40 -7.80 -9.59 -1.41
CA ILE A 40 -7.35 -8.93 -0.18
C ILE A 40 -5.88 -8.57 -0.40
N PRO A 41 -5.53 -7.26 -0.48
CA PRO A 41 -4.15 -6.87 -0.74
C PRO A 41 -3.27 -7.10 0.51
N SER A 42 -2.13 -7.75 0.31
CA SER A 42 -1.05 -7.91 1.29
C SER A 42 0.28 -8.07 0.58
N GLY A 43 1.31 -7.31 0.98
CA GLY A 43 2.62 -7.32 0.33
C GLY A 43 2.52 -7.06 -1.18
N SER A 44 3.14 -7.92 -1.98
CA SER A 44 3.08 -7.84 -3.45
C SER A 44 1.87 -8.55 -4.07
N LEU A 45 0.99 -9.13 -3.25
CA LEU A 45 -0.05 -10.07 -3.68
C LEU A 45 -1.48 -9.66 -3.31
N ASN A 46 -2.42 -10.07 -4.14
CA ASN A 46 -3.83 -10.09 -3.84
C ASN A 46 -4.25 -11.51 -3.50
N TRP A 47 -4.74 -11.70 -2.28
CA TRP A 47 -5.23 -12.99 -1.79
C TRP A 47 -6.69 -13.18 -2.11
N PHE A 48 -7.08 -14.34 -2.63
CA PHE A 48 -8.50 -14.62 -2.85
C PHE A 48 -9.28 -14.53 -1.52
N LYS A 49 -10.28 -13.65 -1.46
CA LYS A 49 -11.16 -13.51 -0.28
C LYS A 49 -11.94 -14.79 0.03
N GLN A 50 -12.08 -15.69 -0.93
CA GLN A 50 -12.76 -16.98 -0.77
C GLN A 50 -11.84 -18.12 -1.21
N SER A 51 -12.01 -19.31 -0.61
CA SER A 51 -11.33 -20.51 -1.08
C SER A 51 -11.69 -20.77 -2.55
N LEU A 52 -10.76 -21.36 -3.30
CA LEU A 52 -10.98 -21.75 -4.68
C LEU A 52 -12.21 -22.68 -4.79
N LYS A 53 -13.14 -22.37 -5.70
CA LYS A 53 -14.39 -23.12 -5.91
C LYS A 53 -14.44 -23.93 -7.22
N TYR A 54 -13.29 -24.17 -7.83
CA TYR A 54 -13.21 -24.87 -9.12
C TYR A 54 -13.34 -26.38 -8.95
N SER A 55 -14.53 -26.92 -9.19
CA SER A 55 -14.88 -28.32 -8.89
C SER A 55 -14.23 -29.35 -9.81
N LYS A 56 -13.79 -28.98 -11.02
CA LYS A 56 -13.25 -29.94 -12.00
C LYS A 56 -11.93 -30.58 -11.56
N THR A 57 -11.16 -29.92 -10.70
CA THR A 57 -9.92 -30.48 -10.12
C THR A 57 -10.07 -30.83 -8.65
N SER A 58 -11.26 -30.65 -8.07
CA SER A 58 -11.50 -31.03 -6.67
C SER A 58 -11.57 -32.55 -6.54
N TYR A 59 -10.95 -33.08 -5.49
CA TYR A 59 -11.02 -34.50 -5.15
C TYR A 59 -12.31 -34.84 -4.40
N PHE A 60 -12.75 -33.94 -3.52
CA PHE A 60 -13.93 -34.11 -2.69
C PHE A 60 -14.68 -32.79 -2.59
N THR A 61 -16.00 -32.87 -2.44
CA THR A 61 -16.85 -31.71 -2.17
C THR A 61 -17.70 -32.04 -0.95
N ASP A 62 -17.68 -31.17 0.05
CA ASP A 62 -18.43 -31.40 1.28
C ASP A 62 -19.95 -31.18 1.09
N GLU A 63 -20.71 -31.44 2.16
CA GLU A 63 -22.16 -31.26 2.20
C GLU A 63 -22.63 -29.82 1.90
N ASN A 64 -21.74 -28.83 2.04
CA ASN A 64 -22.01 -27.43 1.76
C ASN A 64 -21.58 -27.01 0.34
N GLY A 65 -21.12 -27.95 -0.49
CA GLY A 65 -20.65 -27.67 -1.83
C GLY A 65 -19.26 -27.01 -1.87
N ILE A 66 -18.45 -27.12 -0.80
CA ILE A 66 -17.09 -26.58 -0.74
C ILE A 66 -16.12 -27.64 -1.26
N PRO A 67 -15.34 -27.35 -2.33
CA PRO A 67 -14.38 -28.29 -2.86
C PRO A 67 -13.09 -28.35 -2.04
N PHE A 68 -12.53 -29.55 -1.99
CA PHE A 68 -11.28 -29.92 -1.36
C PHE A 68 -10.39 -30.65 -2.37
N TYR A 69 -9.09 -30.42 -2.28
CA TYR A 69 -8.10 -30.78 -3.29
C TYR A 69 -6.97 -31.57 -2.65
N ARG A 70 -6.42 -32.53 -3.38
CA ARG A 70 -5.22 -33.28 -2.98
C ARG A 70 -3.96 -32.60 -3.48
N SER A 71 -2.85 -32.88 -2.80
CA SER A 71 -1.53 -32.25 -3.01
C SER A 71 -1.07 -32.26 -4.46
N ASP A 72 -1.26 -33.38 -5.16
CA ASP A 72 -0.97 -33.57 -6.58
C ASP A 72 -1.66 -32.56 -7.52
N SER A 73 -2.80 -32.02 -7.10
CA SER A 73 -3.63 -31.10 -7.88
C SER A 73 -3.52 -29.63 -7.44
N TRP A 74 -2.89 -29.32 -6.30
CA TRP A 74 -3.00 -27.98 -5.70
C TRP A 74 -2.54 -26.87 -6.62
N GLN A 75 -1.34 -27.01 -7.20
CA GLN A 75 -0.76 -25.97 -8.05
C GLN A 75 -1.57 -25.80 -9.36
N ALA A 76 -1.97 -26.90 -9.99
CA ALA A 76 -2.75 -26.88 -11.23
C ALA A 76 -4.21 -26.43 -11.04
N SER A 77 -4.71 -26.46 -9.80
CA SER A 77 -6.07 -26.02 -9.49
C SER A 77 -6.23 -24.50 -9.54
N CYS A 78 -5.19 -23.74 -9.18
CA CYS A 78 -5.22 -22.28 -9.31
C CYS A 78 -5.31 -21.86 -10.80
N PRO A 79 -6.17 -20.88 -11.15
CA PRO A 79 -6.33 -20.45 -12.53
C PRO A 79 -5.06 -19.81 -13.11
N GLU A 80 -4.92 -19.82 -14.44
CA GLU A 80 -3.83 -19.13 -15.13
C GLU A 80 -3.77 -17.65 -14.75
N GLY A 81 -2.57 -17.12 -14.49
CA GLY A 81 -2.39 -15.76 -13.95
C GLY A 81 -2.49 -15.67 -12.43
N THR A 82 -2.72 -16.79 -11.74
CA THR A 82 -2.69 -16.91 -10.27
C THR A 82 -1.72 -18.02 -9.85
N LEU A 83 -1.41 -18.07 -8.57
CA LEU A 83 -0.46 -19.00 -7.99
C LEU A 83 -1.01 -19.60 -6.70
N LEU A 84 -0.48 -20.76 -6.33
CA LEU A 84 -0.57 -21.28 -4.97
C LEU A 84 0.52 -20.58 -4.12
N PRO A 85 0.16 -19.89 -3.02
CA PRO A 85 1.12 -19.19 -2.18
C PRO A 85 2.06 -20.16 -1.46
N ASP A 86 3.33 -19.77 -1.32
CA ASP A 86 4.34 -20.50 -0.55
C ASP A 86 4.47 -19.97 0.89
N GLU A 87 5.42 -20.52 1.66
CA GLU A 87 5.66 -20.11 3.05
C GLU A 87 6.05 -18.63 3.17
N THR A 88 6.79 -18.07 2.21
CA THR A 88 7.17 -16.64 2.25
C THR A 88 5.94 -15.77 2.06
N ASP A 89 5.07 -16.10 1.10
CA ASP A 89 3.81 -15.39 0.88
C ASP A 89 2.94 -15.39 2.16
N TRP A 90 2.80 -16.56 2.80
CA TRP A 90 2.03 -16.70 4.03
C TRP A 90 2.63 -15.95 5.21
N ASP A 91 3.95 -15.96 5.37
CA ASP A 91 4.64 -15.24 6.45
C ASP A 91 4.46 -13.72 6.31
N GLU A 92 4.55 -13.17 5.10
CA GLU A 92 4.26 -11.76 4.83
C GLU A 92 2.81 -11.39 5.20
N LEU A 93 1.84 -12.24 4.80
CA LEU A 93 0.42 -12.04 5.17
C LEU A 93 0.22 -12.08 6.69
N ILE A 94 0.89 -13.00 7.39
CA ILE A 94 0.79 -13.15 8.85
C ILE A 94 1.34 -11.92 9.55
N GLU A 95 2.51 -11.44 9.14
CA GLU A 95 3.13 -10.23 9.69
C GLU A 95 2.24 -9.01 9.45
N GLU A 96 1.71 -8.85 8.25
CA GLU A 96 0.93 -7.66 7.88
C GLU A 96 -0.50 -7.67 8.46
N LYS A 97 -1.20 -8.82 8.41
CA LYS A 97 -2.64 -8.89 8.71
C LYS A 97 -2.98 -9.63 9.99
N PHE A 98 -2.15 -10.56 10.45
CA PHE A 98 -2.45 -11.41 11.61
C PHE A 98 -1.55 -11.10 12.82
N SER A 99 -1.01 -9.90 12.86
CA SER A 99 -0.23 -9.35 13.96
C SER A 99 -0.91 -8.12 14.58
N GLY A 100 -0.52 -7.76 15.80
CA GLY A 100 -1.08 -6.60 16.49
C GLY A 100 -2.45 -6.82 17.15
N PRO A 101 -3.12 -5.74 17.58
CA PRO A 101 -4.33 -5.81 18.40
C PRO A 101 -5.55 -6.40 17.67
N ASP A 102 -5.65 -6.18 16.35
CA ASP A 102 -6.82 -6.55 15.56
C ASP A 102 -6.72 -7.94 14.91
N LYS A 103 -5.62 -8.68 15.16
CA LYS A 103 -5.30 -9.94 14.46
C LYS A 103 -6.42 -10.98 14.46
N VAL A 104 -7.20 -11.07 15.54
CA VAL A 104 -8.32 -12.01 15.65
C VAL A 104 -9.42 -11.65 14.66
N GLN A 105 -9.79 -10.36 14.59
CA GLN A 105 -10.80 -9.87 13.67
C GLN A 105 -10.33 -10.06 12.22
N SER A 106 -9.11 -9.63 11.90
CA SER A 106 -8.52 -9.77 10.56
C SER A 106 -8.45 -11.23 10.09
N MET A 107 -8.10 -12.16 10.98
CA MET A 107 -8.08 -13.59 10.67
C MET A 107 -9.49 -14.15 10.45
N ASN A 108 -10.49 -13.75 11.25
CA ASN A 108 -11.88 -14.14 11.02
C ASN A 108 -12.40 -13.62 9.67
N ASP A 109 -12.07 -12.39 9.30
CA ASP A 109 -12.47 -11.79 8.02
C ASP A 109 -11.80 -12.48 6.82
N PHE A 110 -10.53 -12.89 6.96
CA PHE A 110 -9.80 -13.63 5.93
C PHE A 110 -10.33 -15.06 5.75
N VAL A 111 -10.55 -15.77 6.85
CA VAL A 111 -11.14 -17.12 6.82
C VAL A 111 -12.56 -17.06 6.26
N GLY A 112 -13.37 -16.08 6.68
CA GLY A 112 -14.72 -15.85 6.18
C GLY A 112 -15.57 -17.11 6.21
N HIS A 113 -16.14 -17.48 5.05
CA HIS A 113 -17.03 -18.64 4.89
C HIS A 113 -16.30 -19.91 4.44
N SER A 114 -15.01 -20.02 4.72
CA SER A 114 -14.24 -21.23 4.37
C SER A 114 -14.64 -22.37 5.30
N ALA A 115 -14.57 -23.60 4.80
CA ALA A 115 -14.80 -24.75 5.66
C ALA A 115 -13.73 -24.84 6.76
N LEU A 116 -14.10 -25.40 7.90
CA LEU A 116 -13.17 -25.71 8.99
C LEU A 116 -12.77 -27.18 8.93
N GLY A 117 -11.49 -27.44 9.15
CA GLY A 117 -10.87 -28.75 9.01
C GLY A 117 -10.40 -29.06 7.59
N PHE A 118 -10.03 -30.31 7.40
CA PHE A 118 -9.68 -30.93 6.12
C PHE A 118 -10.16 -32.39 6.15
N TYR A 119 -10.19 -33.07 5.01
CA TYR A 119 -10.76 -34.40 4.92
C TYR A 119 -9.69 -35.49 4.78
N LYS A 120 -9.80 -36.51 5.62
CA LYS A 120 -9.07 -37.77 5.53
C LYS A 120 -9.96 -38.85 4.91
N PHE A 121 -9.35 -39.76 4.17
CA PHE A 121 -10.02 -40.85 3.46
C PHE A 121 -9.46 -42.17 3.96
N GLU A 122 -10.14 -42.79 4.91
CA GLU A 122 -9.69 -44.01 5.59
C GLU A 122 -10.63 -45.17 5.23
N PHE A 123 -10.19 -46.04 4.32
CA PHE A 123 -10.99 -47.18 3.81
C PHE A 123 -12.39 -46.75 3.34
N ASP A 124 -13.41 -47.02 4.16
CA ASP A 124 -14.83 -46.76 3.86
C ASP A 124 -15.36 -45.47 4.50
N GLU A 125 -14.52 -44.72 5.23
CA GLU A 125 -14.91 -43.51 5.94
C GLU A 125 -14.23 -42.24 5.40
N VAL A 126 -15.02 -41.17 5.32
CA VAL A 126 -14.55 -39.82 5.02
C VAL A 126 -14.66 -38.99 6.28
N VAL A 127 -13.52 -38.65 6.87
CA VAL A 127 -13.46 -37.99 8.18
C VAL A 127 -12.99 -36.55 8.00
N ASN A 128 -13.82 -35.58 8.42
CA ASN A 128 -13.37 -34.21 8.57
C ASN A 128 -12.53 -34.08 9.86
N ALA A 129 -11.22 -33.97 9.67
CA ALA A 129 -10.23 -33.82 10.72
C ALA A 129 -10.08 -32.35 11.16
N ARG A 130 -9.91 -32.15 12.47
CA ARG A 130 -9.56 -30.86 13.09
C ARG A 130 -10.56 -29.70 12.79
N LYS A 131 -11.87 -29.98 12.82
CA LYS A 131 -13.05 -29.09 12.59
C LYS A 131 -13.08 -27.70 13.28
N GLY A 132 -12.09 -27.33 14.08
CA GLY A 132 -12.01 -26.05 14.79
C GLY A 132 -11.09 -25.00 14.17
N PHE A 133 -10.38 -25.35 13.09
CA PHE A 133 -9.38 -24.47 12.47
C PHE A 133 -9.57 -24.44 10.95
N ALA A 134 -9.16 -23.35 10.31
CA ALA A 134 -9.09 -23.32 8.85
C ALA A 134 -7.71 -23.83 8.39
N TYR A 135 -7.69 -24.55 7.27
CA TYR A 135 -6.46 -25.10 6.68
C TYR A 135 -6.40 -24.72 5.21
N PHE A 136 -5.24 -24.20 4.78
CA PHE A 136 -4.99 -23.87 3.38
C PHE A 136 -3.68 -24.49 2.90
N ALA A 137 -3.70 -25.00 1.67
CA ALA A 137 -2.52 -25.52 1.00
C ALA A 137 -1.40 -24.47 0.91
N VAL A 138 -0.16 -24.93 1.11
CA VAL A 138 1.06 -24.13 0.98
C VAL A 138 1.92 -24.77 -0.11
N ARG A 139 2.42 -23.97 -1.05
CA ARG A 139 3.35 -24.45 -2.08
C ARG A 139 4.72 -24.70 -1.46
N GLY A 140 5.27 -25.89 -1.66
CA GLY A 140 6.60 -26.25 -1.16
C GLY A 140 7.05 -27.64 -1.63
N PRO A 141 8.29 -28.04 -1.31
CA PRO A 141 8.82 -29.37 -1.66
C PRO A 141 8.17 -30.50 -0.83
N ALA A 142 7.53 -30.16 0.27
CA ALA A 142 6.75 -31.06 1.10
C ALA A 142 5.29 -30.57 1.17
N ASN A 143 4.37 -31.51 1.35
CA ASN A 143 2.94 -31.22 1.38
C ASN A 143 2.55 -30.61 2.73
N HIS A 144 2.65 -29.30 2.85
CA HIS A 144 2.29 -28.58 4.06
C HIS A 144 1.04 -27.73 3.86
N ALA A 145 0.40 -27.43 4.99
CA ALA A 145 -0.71 -26.50 5.08
C ALA A 145 -0.47 -25.49 6.18
N ILE A 146 -1.02 -24.30 6.01
CA ILE A 146 -1.13 -23.33 7.10
C ILE A 146 -2.44 -23.59 7.84
N ARG A 147 -2.35 -23.75 9.17
CA ARG A 147 -3.49 -23.79 10.08
C ARG A 147 -3.73 -22.41 10.66
N LEU A 148 -4.95 -21.88 10.49
CA LEU A 148 -5.39 -20.63 11.11
C LEU A 148 -6.37 -20.92 12.26
N GLU A 149 -6.02 -20.49 13.48
CA GLU A 149 -6.84 -20.57 14.68
C GLU A 149 -7.50 -19.21 14.95
N THR A 150 -8.71 -19.04 14.43
CA THR A 150 -9.42 -17.76 14.44
C THR A 150 -9.81 -17.27 15.84
N LYS A 151 -9.93 -18.17 16.83
CA LYS A 151 -10.26 -17.79 18.22
C LYS A 151 -9.11 -17.09 18.95
N ARG A 152 -7.86 -17.44 18.60
CA ARG A 152 -6.65 -16.90 19.25
C ARG A 152 -5.82 -16.01 18.33
N GLY A 153 -6.14 -15.99 17.03
CA GLY A 153 -5.35 -15.28 16.03
C GLY A 153 -3.94 -15.87 15.96
N THR A 154 -3.84 -17.20 15.89
CA THR A 154 -2.58 -17.95 15.87
C THR A 154 -2.49 -18.81 14.62
N THR A 155 -1.29 -18.89 14.05
CA THR A 155 -1.01 -19.66 12.86
C THR A 155 -0.02 -20.79 13.16
N LYS A 156 -0.05 -21.87 12.37
CA LYS A 156 0.93 -22.95 12.46
C LYS A 156 1.01 -23.71 11.15
N TYR A 157 2.22 -23.89 10.60
CA TYR A 157 2.44 -24.84 9.52
C TYR A 157 2.31 -26.28 10.02
N VAL A 158 1.60 -27.11 9.27
CA VAL A 158 1.36 -28.51 9.57
C VAL A 158 1.53 -29.36 8.33
N ASP A 159 2.06 -30.55 8.50
CA ASP A 159 2.19 -31.52 7.42
C ASP A 159 0.82 -32.14 7.10
N ILE A 160 0.56 -32.35 5.82
CA ILE A 160 -0.65 -32.97 5.29
C ILE A 160 -0.25 -34.18 4.47
N GLU A 161 -0.93 -35.30 4.66
CA GLU A 161 -0.65 -36.52 3.89
C GLU A 161 -1.11 -36.35 2.45
N GLU A 162 -0.47 -37.03 1.49
CA GLU A 162 -0.84 -36.94 0.06
C GLU A 162 -2.31 -37.31 -0.20
N ALA A 163 -2.85 -38.24 0.60
CA ALA A 163 -4.22 -38.72 0.49
C ALA A 163 -5.27 -37.75 1.06
N ASP A 164 -4.87 -36.79 1.89
CA ASP A 164 -5.76 -35.83 2.53
C ASP A 164 -6.20 -34.74 1.53
N ALA A 165 -7.44 -34.25 1.68
CA ALA A 165 -7.99 -33.19 0.85
C ALA A 165 -8.22 -31.91 1.67
N ILE A 166 -7.72 -30.79 1.15
CA ILE A 166 -7.71 -29.47 1.82
C ILE A 166 -8.24 -28.37 0.89
N GLN A 167 -8.57 -27.20 1.43
CA GLN A 167 -8.92 -26.02 0.65
C GLN A 167 -7.68 -25.30 0.10
N ILE A 168 -7.86 -24.63 -1.04
CA ILE A 168 -6.81 -23.81 -1.69
C ILE A 168 -7.19 -22.34 -1.59
N ARG A 169 -6.18 -21.50 -1.33
CA ARG A 169 -6.28 -20.04 -1.35
C ARG A 169 -5.32 -19.49 -2.40
N CYS A 170 -5.80 -19.23 -3.61
CA CYS A 170 -4.93 -18.72 -4.66
C CYS A 170 -4.60 -17.23 -4.44
N VAL A 171 -3.48 -16.80 -5.00
CA VAL A 171 -2.99 -15.42 -4.98
C VAL A 171 -2.71 -14.95 -6.41
N PHE A 172 -2.78 -13.65 -6.64
CA PHE A 172 -2.40 -13.03 -7.92
C PHE A 172 -1.61 -11.75 -7.67
N ALA A 173 -0.77 -11.35 -8.62
CA ALA A 173 0.08 -10.17 -8.47
C ALA A 173 -0.75 -8.90 -8.28
N ARG A 174 -0.30 -8.00 -7.40
CA ARG A 174 -0.81 -6.63 -7.31
C ARG A 174 -0.26 -5.78 -8.43
N ASP A 175 -1.12 -4.97 -9.03
CA ASP A 175 -0.70 -3.85 -9.85
C ASP A 175 -0.57 -2.62 -8.94
N GLN A 176 0.54 -2.58 -8.17
CA GLN A 176 0.82 -1.51 -7.22
C GLN A 176 0.84 -0.13 -7.91
N PHE A 177 1.23 -0.07 -9.19
CA PHE A 177 1.18 1.16 -9.98
C PHE A 177 -0.26 1.60 -10.25
N ALA A 178 -1.12 0.71 -10.75
CA ALA A 178 -2.52 1.03 -10.98
C ALA A 178 -3.25 1.44 -9.69
N GLU A 179 -2.98 0.77 -8.57
CA GLU A 179 -3.54 1.12 -7.26
C GLU A 179 -3.18 2.56 -6.83
N LYS A 180 -2.01 3.05 -7.24
CA LYS A 180 -1.55 4.43 -6.99
C LYS A 180 -1.90 5.42 -8.10
N ASN A 181 -2.72 5.04 -9.08
CA ASN A 181 -3.04 5.83 -10.28
C ASN A 181 -1.82 6.20 -11.12
N ILE A 182 -0.87 5.27 -11.26
CA ILE A 182 0.32 5.42 -12.08
C ILE A 182 0.09 4.67 -13.39
N SER A 183 0.34 5.33 -14.53
CA SER A 183 0.40 4.66 -15.84
C SER A 183 1.65 3.76 -15.88
N PRO A 184 1.54 2.42 -15.96
CA PRO A 184 2.71 1.53 -15.95
C PRO A 184 3.59 1.71 -17.20
N LYS A 185 2.99 2.16 -18.31
CA LYS A 185 3.70 2.36 -19.57
C LYS A 185 4.66 3.55 -19.51
N ASP A 186 4.24 4.62 -18.86
CA ASP A 186 4.95 5.91 -18.91
C ASP A 186 5.59 6.28 -17.56
N MET A 187 5.28 5.52 -16.50
CA MET A 187 5.66 5.81 -15.11
C MET A 187 5.26 7.23 -14.71
N ILE A 188 3.99 7.57 -14.95
CA ILE A 188 3.41 8.89 -14.66
C ILE A 188 2.27 8.73 -13.65
N PHE A 189 2.41 9.39 -12.51
CA PHE A 189 1.34 9.66 -11.56
C PHE A 189 0.60 10.94 -11.95
N THR A 190 -0.74 10.94 -11.88
CA THR A 190 -1.56 12.16 -12.04
C THR A 190 -2.22 12.49 -10.70
N ASP A 191 -1.84 13.63 -10.13
CA ASP A 191 -2.48 14.15 -8.92
C ASP A 191 -3.90 14.64 -9.27
N LYS A 192 -4.92 13.94 -8.78
CA LYS A 192 -6.33 14.26 -9.11
C LYS A 192 -6.81 15.58 -8.51
N ARG A 193 -6.07 16.16 -7.55
CA ARG A 193 -6.45 17.41 -6.88
C ARG A 193 -6.24 18.61 -7.80
N ASP A 194 -5.24 18.57 -8.68
CA ASP A 194 -4.86 19.67 -9.59
C ASP A 194 -4.56 19.21 -11.03
N ASN A 195 -4.71 17.93 -11.34
CA ASN A 195 -4.38 17.28 -12.61
C ASN A 195 -2.89 17.36 -13.00
N LYS A 196 -1.99 17.70 -12.07
CA LYS A 196 -0.57 17.77 -12.34
C LYS A 196 0.02 16.37 -12.47
N LYS A 197 0.90 16.21 -13.47
CA LYS A 197 1.55 14.93 -13.79
C LYS A 197 2.97 14.91 -13.29
N TYR A 198 3.32 13.85 -12.58
CA TYR A 198 4.64 13.63 -12.02
C TYR A 198 5.20 12.31 -12.56
N LYS A 199 6.40 12.35 -13.14
CA LYS A 199 7.15 11.12 -13.41
C LYS A 199 7.52 10.48 -12.07
N VAL A 200 7.44 9.16 -11.99
CA VAL A 200 7.79 8.37 -10.82
C VAL A 200 8.90 7.37 -11.12
N ASP A 201 9.59 6.91 -10.09
CA ASP A 201 10.61 5.87 -10.16
C ASP A 201 10.62 5.05 -8.87
N VAL A 202 11.09 3.80 -8.92
CA VAL A 202 11.18 2.93 -7.74
C VAL A 202 12.57 3.02 -7.15
N ARG A 203 12.67 3.45 -5.89
CA ARG A 203 13.94 3.57 -5.15
C ARG A 203 13.77 3.11 -3.71
N GLY A 204 14.69 2.26 -3.26
CA GLY A 204 14.63 1.70 -1.90
C GLY A 204 13.36 0.90 -1.62
N GLY A 205 12.74 0.28 -2.65
CA GLY A 205 11.47 -0.45 -2.51
C GLY A 205 10.24 0.44 -2.34
N LYS A 206 10.35 1.74 -2.63
CA LYS A 206 9.25 2.71 -2.60
C LYS A 206 9.10 3.42 -3.94
N ILE A 207 7.91 3.91 -4.23
CA ILE A 207 7.62 4.70 -5.43
C ILE A 207 7.81 6.18 -5.10
N TRP A 208 8.71 6.85 -5.79
CA TRP A 208 9.06 8.26 -5.56
C TRP A 208 8.58 9.15 -6.70
N MET A 209 8.05 10.33 -6.38
CA MET A 209 7.96 11.40 -7.36
C MET A 209 9.37 11.86 -7.75
N MET A 210 9.66 11.95 -9.05
CA MET A 210 10.97 12.37 -9.56
C MET A 210 11.05 13.87 -9.83
N LYS A 211 10.01 14.61 -9.44
CA LYS A 211 10.01 16.06 -9.37
C LYS A 211 9.38 16.49 -8.07
N ASN A 212 9.74 17.68 -7.61
CA ASN A 212 9.18 18.25 -6.39
C ASN A 212 7.70 18.52 -6.60
N LEU A 213 6.92 18.31 -5.54
CA LEU A 213 5.50 18.59 -5.51
C LEU A 213 5.26 20.09 -5.77
N ALA A 214 4.19 20.38 -6.50
CA ALA A 214 3.80 21.75 -6.82
C ALA A 214 2.31 22.01 -6.55
N PHE A 215 1.72 21.23 -5.65
CA PHE A 215 0.35 21.37 -5.18
C PHE A 215 0.22 22.57 -4.24
N SER A 216 -0.76 23.44 -4.46
CA SER A 216 -0.97 24.63 -3.63
C SER A 216 -1.81 24.29 -2.39
N VAL A 217 -1.24 24.40 -1.20
CA VAL A 217 -1.97 24.11 0.07
C VAL A 217 -2.61 25.38 0.63
N THR A 218 -1.88 26.49 0.70
CA THR A 218 -2.30 27.71 1.43
C THR A 218 -2.23 29.00 0.60
N SER A 219 -1.24 29.20 -0.28
CA SER A 219 -1.13 30.46 -1.06
C SER A 219 -0.32 30.34 -2.36
N GLU A 220 -0.34 31.40 -3.18
CA GLU A 220 0.50 31.54 -4.39
C GLU A 220 1.97 31.90 -4.10
N LYS A 221 2.32 32.33 -2.88
CA LYS A 221 3.66 32.86 -2.53
C LYS A 221 4.72 31.78 -2.24
N GLN A 222 4.44 30.53 -2.58
CA GLN A 222 5.28 29.37 -2.27
C GLN A 222 6.30 29.06 -3.39
N CYS A 223 6.80 30.09 -4.08
CA CYS A 223 7.73 29.94 -5.20
C CYS A 223 9.10 30.50 -4.83
N TYR A 224 10.17 29.92 -5.40
CA TYR A 224 11.50 30.52 -5.30
C TYR A 224 11.46 31.96 -5.82
N VAL A 225 12.03 32.89 -5.04
CA VAL A 225 12.00 34.34 -5.27
C VAL A 225 10.62 34.92 -5.59
N GLU A 226 9.56 34.27 -5.08
CA GLU A 226 8.14 34.62 -5.32
C GLU A 226 7.73 34.65 -6.81
N ASP A 227 8.50 34.03 -7.70
CA ASP A 227 8.23 34.00 -9.14
C ASP A 227 7.62 32.65 -9.55
N LYS A 228 6.42 32.72 -10.16
CA LYS A 228 5.65 31.56 -10.62
C LYS A 228 6.42 30.67 -11.61
N THR A 229 7.35 31.23 -12.39
CA THR A 229 8.19 30.45 -13.32
C THR A 229 9.10 29.45 -12.60
N TYR A 230 9.59 29.80 -11.41
CA TYR A 230 10.38 28.87 -10.61
C TYR A 230 9.52 27.82 -9.91
N CYS A 231 8.26 28.12 -9.62
CA CYS A 231 7.30 27.11 -9.19
C CYS A 231 7.07 26.02 -10.25
N GLU A 232 7.06 26.40 -11.52
CA GLU A 232 6.95 25.45 -12.63
C GLU A 232 8.23 24.64 -12.82
N LYS A 233 9.38 25.30 -12.67
CA LYS A 233 10.71 24.67 -12.85
C LYS A 233 11.09 23.73 -11.70
N PHE A 234 10.97 24.20 -10.46
CA PHE A 234 11.50 23.54 -9.27
C PHE A 234 10.42 23.02 -8.32
N GLY A 235 9.14 23.33 -8.56
CA GLY A 235 8.06 23.02 -7.62
C GLY A 235 7.89 24.10 -6.55
N ARG A 236 7.07 23.81 -5.53
CA ARG A 236 6.71 24.76 -4.48
C ARG A 236 7.48 24.52 -3.20
N TYR A 237 7.71 25.59 -2.46
CA TYR A 237 8.12 25.51 -1.07
C TYR A 237 6.94 25.27 -0.14
N TYR A 238 7.22 24.54 0.92
CA TYR A 238 6.29 24.25 1.98
C TYR A 238 6.96 24.58 3.31
N THR A 239 6.22 25.21 4.21
CA THR A 239 6.56 25.11 5.64
C THR A 239 6.40 23.66 6.07
N TYR A 240 6.96 23.29 7.21
CA TYR A 240 6.85 21.91 7.67
C TYR A 240 5.38 21.48 7.88
N ASP A 241 4.56 22.36 8.45
CA ASP A 241 3.14 22.11 8.67
C ASP A 241 2.35 21.91 7.37
N ASP A 242 2.71 22.64 6.31
CA ASP A 242 2.11 22.46 4.99
C ASP A 242 2.63 21.16 4.34
N ALA A 243 3.91 20.85 4.49
CA ALA A 243 4.54 19.65 3.94
C ALA A 243 3.88 18.36 4.45
N LEU A 244 3.52 18.32 5.74
CA LEU A 244 2.81 17.20 6.36
C LEU A 244 1.43 16.93 5.75
N LYS A 245 0.84 17.91 5.06
CA LYS A 245 -0.50 17.85 4.45
C LYS A 245 -0.46 17.88 2.92
N ALA A 246 0.71 18.13 2.33
CA ALA A 246 0.82 18.44 0.91
C ALA A 246 0.65 17.21 0.02
N CYS A 247 1.12 16.03 0.45
CA CYS A 247 1.06 14.82 -0.38
C CYS A 247 -0.37 14.30 -0.60
N PRO A 248 -0.69 13.79 -1.81
CA PRO A 248 -2.03 13.28 -2.12
C PRO A 248 -2.33 11.98 -1.38
N SER A 249 -3.61 11.59 -1.32
CA SER A 249 -4.01 10.32 -0.71
C SER A 249 -3.27 9.13 -1.35
N GLY A 250 -2.77 8.22 -0.50
CA GLY A 250 -1.94 7.07 -0.91
C GLY A 250 -0.45 7.39 -1.06
N TRP A 251 -0.06 8.65 -0.85
CA TRP A 251 1.32 9.14 -0.83
C TRP A 251 1.58 9.89 0.48
N HIS A 252 2.84 10.00 0.89
CA HIS A 252 3.22 10.70 2.11
C HIS A 252 4.53 11.47 1.96
N LEU A 253 4.76 12.38 2.91
CA LEU A 253 6.05 13.02 3.09
C LEU A 253 7.06 11.98 3.61
N PRO A 254 8.21 11.76 2.97
CA PRO A 254 9.13 10.69 3.36
C PRO A 254 9.69 10.88 4.77
N ASP A 255 9.91 9.81 5.52
CA ASP A 255 10.72 9.89 6.75
C ASP A 255 12.23 9.83 6.48
N ASP A 256 12.99 10.00 7.55
CA ASP A 256 14.44 9.95 7.57
C ASP A 256 15.01 8.60 7.11
N GLY A 257 14.27 7.49 7.29
CA GLY A 257 14.63 6.17 6.80
C GLY A 257 14.45 6.06 5.29
N GLU A 258 13.30 6.50 4.80
CA GLU A 258 12.98 6.51 3.37
C GLU A 258 13.98 7.38 2.58
N TRP A 259 14.36 8.55 3.09
CA TRP A 259 15.41 9.36 2.47
C TRP A 259 16.78 8.68 2.45
N ARG A 260 17.16 7.99 3.55
CA ARG A 260 18.40 7.19 3.57
C ARG A 260 18.37 6.12 2.49
N ASP A 261 17.25 5.43 2.34
CA ASP A 261 17.08 4.35 1.35
C ASP A 261 17.08 4.89 -0.08
N PHE A 262 16.44 6.05 -0.33
CA PHE A 262 16.42 6.73 -1.62
C PHE A 262 17.82 7.05 -2.15
N GLN A 263 18.72 7.52 -1.27
CA GLN A 263 20.07 7.95 -1.68
C GLN A 263 21.13 6.85 -1.71
N LYS A 264 20.81 5.61 -1.30
CA LYS A 264 21.80 4.51 -1.22
C LYS A 264 22.57 4.30 -2.52
N ASP A 265 21.89 4.38 -3.66
CA ASP A 265 22.50 4.32 -4.98
C ASP A 265 22.79 5.74 -5.52
N ARG A 266 23.86 6.36 -5.01
CA ARG A 266 24.24 7.74 -5.40
C ARG A 266 24.57 7.88 -6.89
N ALA A 267 24.96 6.80 -7.56
CA ALA A 267 25.35 6.83 -8.97
C ALA A 267 24.15 7.10 -9.89
N THR A 268 22.94 6.76 -9.46
CA THR A 268 21.70 6.97 -10.24
C THR A 268 20.96 8.25 -9.86
N LEU A 269 21.45 9.04 -8.91
CA LEU A 269 20.82 10.31 -8.53
C LEU A 269 20.92 11.34 -9.66
N ASP A 270 19.78 11.94 -9.99
CA ASP A 270 19.71 13.12 -10.86
C ASP A 270 20.03 14.36 -10.03
N TRP A 271 21.33 14.65 -9.91
CA TRP A 271 21.84 15.80 -9.15
C TRP A 271 21.31 17.13 -9.69
N ASP A 272 21.04 17.22 -10.99
CA ASP A 272 20.53 18.45 -11.61
C ASP A 272 19.08 18.71 -11.22
N ASN A 273 18.31 17.66 -10.98
CA ASN A 273 16.95 17.76 -10.47
C ASN A 273 16.90 17.93 -8.94
N LEU A 274 17.81 17.28 -8.21
CA LEU A 274 17.83 17.24 -6.75
C LEU A 274 18.52 18.44 -6.11
N GLY A 275 19.63 18.90 -6.68
CA GLY A 275 20.48 19.94 -6.09
C GLY A 275 20.21 21.33 -6.64
N GLN A 276 18.93 21.69 -6.83
CA GLN A 276 18.54 23.01 -7.32
C GLN A 276 17.28 23.53 -6.62
N GLY A 277 17.08 24.83 -6.78
CA GLY A 277 15.90 25.52 -6.29
C GLY A 277 16.05 26.02 -4.87
N GLY A 278 17.11 25.67 -4.12
CA GLY A 278 17.44 26.26 -2.83
C GLY A 278 16.41 26.01 -1.75
N CYS A 279 16.26 27.00 -0.87
CA CYS A 279 15.32 27.06 0.24
C CYS A 279 14.81 28.51 0.39
N GLN A 280 13.70 28.69 1.09
CA GLN A 280 13.30 30.00 1.63
C GLN A 280 13.48 30.02 3.15
N ASP A 281 14.15 31.04 3.67
CA ASP A 281 14.32 31.28 5.09
C ASP A 281 14.03 32.75 5.39
N TRP A 282 12.80 33.01 5.84
CA TRP A 282 12.27 34.37 5.97
C TRP A 282 12.34 35.13 4.62
N ASP A 283 13.03 36.27 4.59
CA ASP A 283 13.25 37.14 3.42
C ASP A 283 14.50 36.73 2.62
N ASN A 284 15.21 35.69 3.06
CA ASN A 284 16.42 35.19 2.41
C ASN A 284 16.15 33.87 1.68
N PHE A 285 17.01 33.59 0.71
CA PHE A 285 16.98 32.36 -0.07
C PHE A 285 18.34 31.65 0.00
N CYS A 286 18.33 30.32 0.15
CA CYS A 286 19.54 29.50 -0.01
C CYS A 286 20.03 29.54 -1.48
N ASP A 287 21.22 28.97 -1.73
CA ASP A 287 21.76 28.81 -3.09
C ASP A 287 20.81 28.02 -4.00
N GLY A 288 20.07 28.72 -4.85
CA GLY A 288 19.14 28.11 -5.80
C GLY A 288 19.82 27.45 -7.00
N MET A 289 21.11 27.71 -7.23
CA MET A 289 21.85 27.14 -8.36
C MET A 289 22.37 25.74 -8.05
N ASN A 290 22.90 25.54 -6.83
CA ASN A 290 23.59 24.29 -6.47
C ASN A 290 23.01 23.51 -5.30
N SER A 291 22.06 24.06 -4.53
CA SER A 291 21.43 23.35 -3.41
C SER A 291 19.95 23.10 -3.66
N GLY A 292 19.46 21.96 -3.21
CA GLY A 292 18.03 21.65 -3.13
C GLY A 292 17.72 21.05 -1.76
N HIS A 293 16.68 21.57 -1.12
CA HIS A 293 16.36 21.30 0.28
C HIS A 293 15.01 20.62 0.41
N TYR A 294 14.94 19.54 1.19
CA TYR A 294 13.77 18.66 1.26
C TYR A 294 13.34 18.38 2.69
N TRP A 295 12.03 18.40 2.91
CA TRP A 295 11.46 17.97 4.18
C TRP A 295 11.44 16.45 4.34
N SER A 296 11.64 16.02 5.58
CA SER A 296 11.30 14.68 6.07
C SER A 296 10.17 14.80 7.10
N LYS A 297 9.22 13.87 7.16
CA LYS A 297 8.17 13.84 8.20
C LYS A 297 8.70 13.57 9.61
N THR A 298 9.99 13.31 9.76
CA THR A 298 10.63 13.09 11.05
C THR A 298 10.88 14.42 11.76
N SER A 299 10.31 14.58 12.96
CA SER A 299 10.56 15.73 13.85
C SER A 299 11.25 15.26 15.12
N ILE A 300 12.26 16.00 15.56
CA ILE A 300 13.13 15.58 16.69
C ILE A 300 13.03 16.55 17.87
N GLN A 301 12.96 17.86 17.61
CA GLN A 301 12.89 18.87 18.65
C GLN A 301 11.78 19.88 18.33
N ALA A 302 11.28 20.56 19.36
CA ALA A 302 10.27 21.61 19.18
C ALA A 302 10.74 22.66 18.17
N ASN A 303 9.85 23.06 17.26
CA ASN A 303 10.09 24.05 16.21
C ASN A 303 11.19 23.70 15.18
N THR A 304 11.63 22.43 15.12
CA THR A 304 12.54 21.94 14.08
C THR A 304 12.03 20.64 13.48
N ALA A 305 12.36 20.40 12.21
CA ALA A 305 12.11 19.14 11.55
C ALA A 305 13.31 18.70 10.73
N ARG A 306 13.41 17.39 10.50
CA ARG A 306 14.49 16.81 9.71
C ARG A 306 14.40 17.29 8.28
N SER A 307 15.54 17.71 7.74
CA SER A 307 15.69 18.16 6.36
C SER A 307 16.93 17.54 5.71
N TRP A 308 16.90 17.48 4.39
CA TRP A 308 17.95 16.94 3.55
C TRP A 308 18.35 17.97 2.50
N GLU A 309 19.63 18.28 2.43
CA GLU A 309 20.22 19.12 1.40
C GLU A 309 20.96 18.22 0.40
N PHE A 310 20.67 18.41 -0.89
CA PHE A 310 21.43 17.83 -1.97
C PHE A 310 22.21 18.96 -2.64
N ASN A 311 23.53 18.82 -2.70
CA ASN A 311 24.40 19.75 -3.40
C ASN A 311 24.85 19.14 -4.74
N ARG A 312 24.51 19.77 -5.86
CA ARG A 312 24.85 19.23 -7.19
C ARG A 312 26.27 19.53 -7.66
N ALA A 313 26.93 20.55 -7.09
CA ALA A 313 28.29 20.92 -7.47
C ALA A 313 29.28 19.89 -6.95
N ASP A 314 29.19 19.56 -5.67
CA ASP A 314 30.08 18.59 -5.01
C ASP A 314 29.47 17.17 -4.96
N LYS A 315 28.24 17.01 -5.45
CA LYS A 315 27.44 15.77 -5.38
C LYS A 315 27.34 15.27 -3.95
N ASP A 316 27.12 16.17 -3.01
CA ASP A 316 27.04 15.86 -1.58
C ASP A 316 25.62 15.89 -1.04
N ILE A 317 25.39 15.17 0.06
CA ILE A 317 24.09 15.07 0.72
C ILE A 317 24.27 15.34 2.20
N GLU A 318 23.73 16.45 2.66
CA GLU A 318 23.73 16.80 4.07
C GLU A 318 22.36 16.53 4.71
N ARG A 319 22.40 16.08 5.95
CA ARG A 319 21.22 15.77 6.76
C ARG A 319 21.25 16.65 8.00
N THR A 320 20.28 17.55 8.12
CA THR A 320 20.23 18.57 9.18
C THR A 320 18.82 18.74 9.75
N ASP A 321 18.68 19.51 10.82
CA ASP A 321 17.37 19.89 11.36
C ASP A 321 17.12 21.38 11.05
N ALA A 322 16.06 21.66 10.31
CA ALA A 322 15.69 23.00 9.88
C ALA A 322 14.51 23.54 10.72
N SER A 323 14.44 24.86 10.86
CA SER A 323 13.28 25.51 11.47
C SER A 323 12.02 25.18 10.67
N VAL A 324 10.93 24.81 11.36
CA VAL A 324 9.65 24.44 10.74
C VAL A 324 9.02 25.55 9.89
N TYR A 325 9.49 26.79 10.04
CA TYR A 325 9.04 27.96 9.29
C TYR A 325 9.76 28.14 7.95
N LYS A 326 10.84 27.39 7.69
CA LYS A 326 11.52 27.44 6.39
C LYS A 326 10.63 26.89 5.28
N GLY A 327 10.77 27.45 4.09
CA GLY A 327 10.21 26.90 2.87
C GLY A 327 11.18 25.91 2.24
N LEU A 328 10.90 24.61 2.35
CA LEU A 328 11.66 23.55 1.67
C LEU A 328 10.75 22.79 0.70
N TYR A 329 11.35 22.03 -0.22
CA TYR A 329 10.59 21.22 -1.16
C TYR A 329 10.01 19.96 -0.52
N VAL A 330 8.92 19.49 -1.12
CA VAL A 330 8.30 18.20 -0.81
C VAL A 330 8.50 17.27 -2.01
N ARG A 331 8.91 16.04 -1.75
CA ARG A 331 8.93 14.96 -2.73
C ARG A 331 8.17 13.79 -2.14
N CYS A 332 6.94 13.57 -2.62
CA CYS A 332 6.10 12.54 -2.04
C CYS A 332 6.60 11.15 -2.44
N VAL A 333 6.43 10.21 -1.51
CA VAL A 333 6.74 8.79 -1.67
C VAL A 333 5.47 7.97 -1.39
N ALA A 334 5.38 6.79 -1.98
CA ALA A 334 4.34 5.82 -1.71
C ALA A 334 4.97 4.43 -1.53
N ASP A 335 4.28 3.59 -0.75
CA ASP A 335 4.59 2.16 -0.60
C ASP A 335 4.57 1.41 -1.92
#